data_AF-A0AAU7Y9A4-F1
#
_entry.id   AF-A0AAU7Y9A4-F1
#
_cell.length_a   1.000
_cell.length_b   1.000
_cell.length_c   1.000
_cell.angle_alpha   90.00
_cell.angle_beta   90.00
_cell.angle_gamma   90.00
#
_symmetry.space_group_name_H-M   'P 1'
#
loop_
_entity.id
_entity.type
_entity.pdbx_description
1 polymer ?
#
loop_
_entity_poly.entity_id
_entity_poly.type
_entity_poly.pdbx_seq_one_letter_code
_entity_poly.pdbx_strand_id
1 'polypeptide(L)'
;MSLTPIKTGITLAELDAWGTVADLGSEILEGEVKAFGKMTAGAPTDPVSAAYFGTTGGKFRMVYPFNEQATVVTGEVILTDESTGQTTRFKAGDSWYVAKGTPVLWEVPGESFVKHYYAVA
;
A
#
# COMPACT_ATOMS: atom_id res chain seq x y z
N MET A 1 -22.79 -7.62 -1.06
CA MET A 1 -22.94 -6.73 0.12
C MET A 1 -22.82 -5.30 -0.36
N SER A 2 -23.68 -4.39 0.10
CA SER A 2 -23.62 -2.96 -0.28
C SER A 2 -22.68 -2.13 0.61
N LEU A 3 -22.34 -2.63 1.80
CA LEU A 3 -21.42 -2.02 2.75
C LEU A 3 -20.34 -3.04 3.13
N THR A 4 -19.07 -2.66 2.98
CA THR A 4 -17.91 -3.47 3.38
C THR A 4 -17.17 -2.75 4.50
N PRO A 5 -17.27 -3.18 5.77
CA PRO A 5 -16.49 -2.61 6.86
C PRO A 5 -14.99 -2.83 6.64
N ILE A 6 -14.19 -1.79 6.88
CA ILE A 6 -12.74 -1.91 6.85
C ILE A 6 -12.25 -2.33 8.24
N LYS A 7 -11.61 -3.49 8.31
CA LYS A 7 -11.09 -4.11 9.53
C LYS A 7 -9.70 -3.56 9.83
N THR A 8 -9.53 -2.97 11.00
CA THR A 8 -8.23 -2.62 11.58
C THR A 8 -7.57 -3.83 12.22
N GLY A 9 -6.23 -3.85 12.29
CA GLY A 9 -5.48 -4.93 12.92
C GLY A 9 -5.40 -6.23 12.12
N ILE A 10 -5.80 -6.21 10.83
CA ILE A 10 -5.58 -7.32 9.90
C ILE A 10 -4.08 -7.52 9.65
N THR A 11 -3.62 -8.77 9.57
CA THR A 11 -2.21 -9.11 9.33
C THR A 11 -2.02 -9.73 7.94
N LEU A 12 -0.75 -9.88 7.53
CA LEU A 12 -0.42 -10.52 6.26
C LEU A 12 -0.98 -11.95 6.12
N ALA A 13 -1.20 -12.65 7.24
CA ALA A 13 -1.76 -14.01 7.24
C ALA A 13 -3.23 -14.07 6.79
N GLU A 14 -3.95 -12.94 6.78
CA GLU A 14 -5.34 -12.85 6.31
C GLU A 14 -5.46 -12.36 4.85
N LEU A 15 -4.33 -12.13 4.18
CA LEU A 15 -4.21 -11.65 2.80
C LEU A 15 -3.64 -12.74 1.88
N ASP A 16 -3.90 -12.60 0.58
CA ASP A 16 -3.38 -13.52 -0.44
C ASP A 16 -1.98 -13.06 -0.89
N ALA A 17 -1.05 -14.01 -1.06
CA ALA A 17 0.30 -13.70 -1.52
C ALA A 17 0.30 -13.30 -3.00
N TRP A 18 0.92 -12.16 -3.31
CA TRP A 18 1.02 -11.59 -4.67
C TRP A 18 2.46 -11.55 -5.20
N GLY A 19 3.40 -12.23 -4.53
CA GLY A 19 4.82 -12.22 -4.86
C GLY A 19 5.56 -11.14 -4.07
N THR A 20 6.36 -10.33 -4.76
CA THR A 20 7.08 -9.18 -4.22
C THR A 20 6.57 -7.88 -4.83
N VAL A 21 6.91 -6.74 -4.24
CA VAL A 21 6.58 -5.44 -4.87
C VAL A 21 7.25 -5.23 -6.23
N ALA A 22 8.35 -5.95 -6.52
CA ALA A 22 8.99 -5.93 -7.83
C ALA A 22 8.14 -6.60 -8.91
N ASP A 23 7.43 -7.69 -8.56
CA ASP A 23 6.46 -8.34 -9.46
C ASP A 23 5.28 -7.42 -9.80
N LEU A 24 5.04 -6.40 -8.96
CA LEU A 24 4.04 -5.35 -9.15
C LEU A 24 4.60 -4.08 -9.82
N GLY A 25 5.86 -4.10 -10.26
CA GLY A 25 6.50 -3.00 -11.00
C GLY A 25 7.26 -1.98 -10.14
N SER A 26 7.53 -2.28 -8.87
CA SER A 26 8.36 -1.44 -7.99
C SER A 26 9.84 -1.81 -8.08
N GLU A 27 10.71 -0.91 -7.61
CA GLU A 27 12.14 -1.18 -7.42
C GLU A 27 12.41 -1.48 -5.93
N ILE A 28 12.89 -2.69 -5.61
CA ILE A 28 13.28 -3.05 -4.24
C ILE A 28 14.67 -2.49 -3.95
N LEU A 29 14.81 -1.81 -2.81
CA LEU A 29 16.06 -1.20 -2.35
C LEU A 29 16.64 -1.91 -1.11
N GLU A 30 15.79 -2.45 -0.25
CA GLU A 30 16.18 -3.18 0.95
C GLU A 30 15.12 -4.23 1.33
N GLY A 31 15.57 -5.41 1.78
CA GLY A 31 14.69 -6.51 2.15
C GLY A 31 14.11 -7.26 0.94
N GLU A 32 13.24 -8.24 1.21
CA GLU A 32 12.55 -9.01 0.17
C GLU A 32 11.22 -8.36 -0.26
N VAL A 33 10.60 -7.59 0.66
CA VAL A 33 9.35 -6.84 0.44
C VAL A 33 8.28 -7.68 -0.26
N LYS A 34 7.91 -8.81 0.35
CA LYS A 34 6.80 -9.65 -0.12
C LYS A 34 5.52 -8.85 -0.09
N ALA A 35 4.74 -8.93 -1.16
CA ALA A 35 3.48 -8.23 -1.34
C ALA A 35 2.30 -9.18 -1.15
N PHE A 36 1.25 -8.68 -0.52
CA PHE A 36 0.02 -9.38 -0.25
C PHE A 36 -1.17 -8.46 -0.51
N GLY A 37 -2.31 -9.03 -0.87
CA GLY A 37 -3.52 -8.22 -0.96
C GLY A 37 -4.81 -9.02 -0.90
N LYS A 38 -5.91 -8.29 -0.80
CA LYS A 38 -7.25 -8.85 -0.74
C LYS A 38 -8.27 -7.84 -1.23
N MET A 39 -8.88 -8.14 -2.37
CA MET A 39 -9.87 -7.25 -2.97
C MET A 39 -11.12 -7.14 -2.09
N THR A 40 -11.65 -5.92 -1.99
CA THR A 40 -12.91 -5.61 -1.28
C THR A 40 -13.98 -5.07 -2.21
N ALA A 41 -13.60 -4.44 -3.32
CA ALA A 41 -14.46 -4.03 -4.43
C ALA A 41 -13.67 -3.94 -5.74
N GLY A 42 -14.29 -4.34 -6.85
CA GLY A 42 -13.68 -4.34 -8.18
C GLY A 42 -12.52 -5.33 -8.34
N ALA A 43 -12.05 -5.44 -9.57
CA ALA A 43 -10.79 -6.11 -9.93
C ALA A 43 -9.64 -5.08 -10.01
N PRO A 44 -8.36 -5.51 -9.90
CA PRO A 44 -7.21 -4.60 -10.00
C PRO A 44 -7.15 -3.77 -11.30
N THR A 45 -7.78 -4.23 -12.37
CA THR A 45 -7.84 -3.57 -13.68
C THR A 45 -9.09 -2.71 -13.90
N ASP A 46 -10.02 -2.70 -12.94
CA ASP A 46 -11.23 -1.89 -13.07
C ASP A 46 -10.89 -0.40 -12.85
N PRO A 47 -11.67 0.54 -13.46
CA PRO A 47 -11.43 1.98 -13.28
C PRO A 47 -11.49 2.46 -11.83
N VAL A 48 -12.21 1.71 -10.98
CA VAL A 48 -12.35 1.93 -9.55
C VAL A 48 -12.23 0.60 -8.85
N SER A 49 -11.35 0.52 -7.84
CA SER A 49 -11.22 -0.67 -6.99
C SER A 49 -10.87 -0.29 -5.56
N ALA A 50 -11.06 -1.24 -4.64
CA ALA A 50 -10.63 -1.10 -3.26
C ALA A 50 -10.11 -2.43 -2.73
N ALA A 51 -9.01 -2.40 -1.98
CA ALA A 51 -8.42 -3.62 -1.44
C ALA A 51 -7.60 -3.34 -0.18
N TYR A 52 -7.29 -4.42 0.54
CA TYR A 52 -6.15 -4.42 1.43
C TYR A 52 -4.89 -4.68 0.62
N PHE A 53 -3.82 -3.97 0.96
CA PHE A 53 -2.47 -4.22 0.49
C PHE A 53 -1.54 -4.26 1.69
N GLY A 54 -0.66 -5.23 1.73
CA GLY A 54 0.35 -5.34 2.78
C GLY A 54 1.68 -5.82 2.27
N THR A 55 2.73 -5.47 3.00
CA THR A 55 4.09 -5.92 2.71
C THR A 55 4.83 -6.36 3.96
N THR A 56 5.86 -7.19 3.80
CA THR A 56 6.89 -7.36 4.82
C THR A 56 7.76 -6.10 4.93
N GLY A 57 8.55 -6.01 6.00
CA GLY A 57 9.55 -4.94 6.21
C GLY A 57 10.56 -4.81 5.07
N GLY A 58 11.03 -3.58 4.87
CA GLY A 58 12.02 -3.24 3.84
C GLY A 58 11.78 -1.86 3.21
N LYS A 59 12.47 -1.61 2.10
CA LYS A 59 12.46 -0.33 1.39
C LYS A 59 12.32 -0.56 -0.10
N PHE A 60 11.45 0.21 -0.74
CA PHE A 60 11.22 0.14 -2.17
C PHE A 60 10.77 1.49 -2.73
N ARG A 61 10.85 1.63 -4.06
CA ARG A 61 10.41 2.81 -4.80
C ARG A 61 9.33 2.42 -5.79
N MET A 62 8.31 3.26 -5.93
CA MET A 62 7.31 3.12 -6.97
C MET A 62 6.83 4.48 -7.47
N VAL A 63 6.39 4.52 -8.72
CA VAL A 63 5.58 5.62 -9.25
C VAL A 63 4.14 5.18 -9.19
N TYR A 64 3.27 5.95 -8.52
CA TYR A 64 1.88 5.56 -8.33
C TYR A 64 1.16 5.36 -9.68
N PRO A 65 0.64 4.15 -9.98
CA PRO A 65 0.03 3.86 -11.28
C PRO A 65 -1.41 4.38 -11.40
N PHE A 66 -2.01 4.82 -10.29
CA PHE A 66 -3.37 5.36 -10.19
C PHE A 66 -3.45 6.37 -9.05
N ASN A 67 -4.54 7.13 -8.98
CA ASN A 67 -4.83 7.94 -7.81
C ASN A 67 -5.28 7.02 -6.68
N GLU A 68 -4.80 7.26 -5.47
CA GLU A 68 -5.09 6.41 -4.33
C GLU A 68 -5.41 7.25 -3.09
N GLN A 69 -6.50 6.92 -2.40
CA GLN A 69 -6.64 7.24 -0.98
C GLN A 69 -6.43 5.95 -0.20
N ALA A 70 -5.60 6.00 0.84
CA ALA A 70 -5.33 4.85 1.67
C ALA A 70 -5.34 5.19 3.15
N THR A 71 -5.60 4.18 3.98
CA THR A 71 -5.55 4.25 5.44
C THR A 71 -4.73 3.09 5.96
N VAL A 72 -3.76 3.37 6.83
CA VAL A 72 -3.01 2.30 7.51
C VAL A 72 -3.94 1.59 8.47
N VAL A 73 -4.04 0.26 8.34
CA VAL A 73 -4.88 -0.56 9.23
C VAL A 73 -4.04 -1.37 10.21
N THR A 74 -2.77 -1.63 9.91
CA THR A 74 -1.81 -2.32 10.77
C THR A 74 -0.38 -1.83 10.50
N GLY A 75 0.41 -1.70 11.56
CA GLY A 75 1.82 -1.30 11.45
C GLY A 75 1.98 0.18 11.14
N GLU A 76 3.04 0.49 10.40
CA GLU A 76 3.38 1.84 10.00
C GLU A 76 4.23 1.85 8.73
N VAL A 77 4.26 2.99 8.07
CA VAL A 77 5.05 3.23 6.87
C VAL A 77 5.57 4.67 6.88
N ILE A 78 6.76 4.86 6.33
CA ILE A 78 7.32 6.18 6.05
C ILE A 78 7.32 6.34 4.54
N LEU A 79 6.67 7.40 4.07
CA LEU A 79 6.57 7.73 2.65
C LEU A 79 7.30 9.03 2.37
N THR A 80 8.16 9.02 1.37
CA THR A 80 8.85 10.21 0.87
C THR A 80 8.43 10.47 -0.56
N ASP A 81 7.79 11.61 -0.81
CA ASP A 81 7.56 12.11 -2.17
C ASP A 81 8.90 12.59 -2.73
N GLU A 82 9.43 11.86 -3.70
CA GLU A 82 10.76 12.14 -4.25
C GLU A 82 10.78 13.39 -5.15
N SER A 83 9.60 13.89 -5.56
CA SER A 83 9.52 15.13 -6.34
C SER A 83 9.67 16.38 -5.46
N THR A 84 9.32 16.29 -4.19
CA THR A 84 9.37 17.41 -3.22
C THR A 84 10.39 17.20 -2.10
N GLY A 85 10.81 15.96 -1.86
CA GLY A 85 11.62 15.56 -0.72
C GLY A 85 10.82 15.47 0.59
N GLN A 86 9.51 15.72 0.59
CA GLN A 86 8.69 15.68 1.79
C GLN A 86 8.53 14.24 2.28
N THR A 87 8.83 14.01 3.57
CA THR A 87 8.70 12.71 4.22
C THR A 87 7.63 12.76 5.29
N THR A 88 6.74 11.77 5.31
CA THR A 88 5.70 11.62 6.34
C THR A 88 5.64 10.17 6.85
N ARG A 89 5.55 10.00 8.16
CA ARG A 89 5.33 8.70 8.81
C ARG A 89 3.86 8.53 9.13
N PHE A 90 3.25 7.47 8.61
CA PHE A 90 1.86 7.07 8.82
C PHE A 90 1.81 5.82 9.70
N LYS A 91 0.93 5.84 10.70
CA LYS A 91 0.66 4.73 11.62
C LYS A 91 -0.79 4.29 11.47
N ALA A 92 -1.15 3.16 12.07
CA ALA A 92 -2.54 2.67 12.08
C ALA A 92 -3.54 3.78 12.46
N GLY A 93 -4.53 4.00 11.59
CA GLY A 93 -5.52 5.07 11.69
C GLY A 93 -5.24 6.29 10.83
N ASP A 94 -3.99 6.51 10.41
CA ASP A 94 -3.65 7.63 9.54
C ASP A 94 -4.00 7.32 8.08
N SER A 95 -4.38 8.38 7.34
CA SER A 95 -4.73 8.30 5.92
C SER A 95 -3.90 9.25 5.07
N TRP A 96 -3.77 8.93 3.79
CA TRP A 96 -3.21 9.84 2.79
C TRP A 96 -3.96 9.74 1.48
N TYR A 97 -3.76 10.76 0.65
CA TYR A 97 -4.08 10.76 -0.76
C TYR A 97 -2.80 10.97 -1.56
N VAL A 98 -2.71 10.32 -2.71
CA VAL A 98 -1.59 10.44 -3.64
C VAL A 98 -2.09 10.39 -5.07
N ALA A 99 -1.56 11.29 -5.88
CA ALA A 99 -1.93 11.39 -7.28
C ALA A 99 -1.19 10.35 -8.11
N LYS A 100 -1.82 9.91 -9.19
CA LYS A 100 -1.17 9.11 -10.22
C LYS A 100 0.08 9.83 -10.74
N GLY A 101 1.16 9.08 -10.90
CA GLY A 101 2.44 9.58 -11.40
C GLY A 101 3.38 10.13 -10.32
N THR A 102 2.97 10.20 -9.06
CA THR A 102 3.86 10.64 -7.97
C THR A 102 4.93 9.57 -7.69
N PRO A 103 6.24 9.90 -7.78
CA PRO A 103 7.31 9.01 -7.37
C PRO A 103 7.41 9.02 -5.84
N VAL A 104 7.28 7.84 -5.22
CA VAL A 104 7.31 7.69 -3.77
C VAL A 104 8.29 6.60 -3.38
N LEU A 105 9.17 6.96 -2.45
CA LEU A 105 9.99 6.03 -1.70
C LEU A 105 9.19 5.55 -0.48
N TRP A 106 9.10 4.23 -0.35
CA TRP A 106 8.42 3.53 0.72
C TRP A 106 9.43 2.89 1.66
N GLU A 107 9.24 3.11 2.95
CA GLU A 107 10.01 2.47 4.02
C GLU A 107 9.04 1.84 5.03
N VAL A 108 9.14 0.52 5.19
CA VAL A 108 8.37 -0.25 6.17
C VAL A 108 9.32 -0.69 7.29
N PRO A 109 9.38 0.08 8.40
CA PRO A 109 10.38 -0.14 9.45
C PRO A 109 10.08 -1.34 10.37
N GLY A 110 8.82 -1.79 10.39
CA GLY A 110 8.39 -2.96 11.16
C GLY A 110 8.45 -4.26 10.37
N GLU A 111 8.09 -5.37 11.02
CA GLU A 111 8.04 -6.69 10.36
C GLU A 111 7.01 -6.74 9.23
N SER A 112 5.90 -6.01 9.38
CA SER A 112 4.85 -5.93 8.38
C SER A 112 4.05 -4.63 8.45
N PHE A 113 3.40 -4.33 7.34
CA PHE A 113 2.51 -3.19 7.16
C PHE A 113 1.28 -3.62 6.37
N VAL A 114 0.11 -3.09 6.72
CA VAL A 114 -1.12 -3.26 5.93
C VAL A 114 -1.89 -1.94 5.85
N LYS A 115 -2.33 -1.59 4.64
CA LYS A 115 -3.28 -0.51 4.37
C LYS A 115 -4.55 -1.07 3.73
N HIS A 116 -5.64 -0.34 3.88
CA HIS A 116 -6.77 -0.42 2.95
C HIS A 116 -6.73 0.80 2.03
N TYR A 117 -7.02 0.59 0.75
CA TYR A 117 -7.00 1.65 -0.24
C TYR A 117 -8.23 1.66 -1.13
N TYR A 118 -8.53 2.83 -1.69
CA TYR A 118 -9.47 3.09 -2.77
C TYR A 118 -8.69 3.71 -3.93
N ALA A 119 -8.71 3.04 -5.08
CA ALA A 119 -7.95 3.39 -6.27
C ALA A 119 -8.86 3.86 -7.41
N VAL A 120 -8.39 4.88 -8.14
CA VAL A 120 -9.04 5.44 -9.33
C VAL A 120 -8.01 5.60 -10.45
N ALA A 121 -8.23 4.90 -11.57
CA ALA A 121 -7.29 4.75 -12.69
C ALA A 121 -6.95 6.06 -13.44
#